data_AF-A0AAE9I3P6-F1
#
_entry.id   AF-A0AAE9I3P6-F1
#
_cell.length_a   1.000
_cell.length_b   1.000
_cell.length_c   1.000
_cell.angle_alpha   90.00
_cell.angle_beta   90.00
_cell.angle_gamma   90.00
#
_symmetry.space_group_name_H-M   'P 1'
#
loop_
_entity.id
_entity.type
_entity.pdbx_description
1 polymer ?
#
loop_
_entity_poly.entity_id
_entity_poly.type
_entity_poly.pdbx_seq_one_letter_code
_entity_poly.pdbx_strand_id
1 'polypeptide(L)'
;MMRQTLLAAAAALSVTACSSTGVTPMDRDTYSVSKRSAQVGFGPADGVKADIYKEANEFCAREGKKVETVDLQSTNSGFARPASASLQFRCI
;
A
#
# COMPACT_ATOMS: atom_id res chain seq x y z
N MET A 1 30.99 -29.15 -13.62
CA MET A 1 29.76 -28.95 -14.43
C MET A 1 28.47 -28.83 -13.59
N MET A 2 28.37 -29.35 -12.36
CA MET A 2 27.18 -29.21 -11.48
C MET A 2 27.03 -27.84 -10.77
N ARG A 3 28.13 -27.09 -10.57
CA ARG A 3 28.13 -25.79 -9.85
C ARG A 3 27.57 -24.61 -10.66
N GLN A 4 27.61 -24.71 -11.99
CA GLN A 4 27.29 -23.61 -12.91
C GLN A 4 25.79 -23.59 -13.28
N THR A 5 25.11 -24.74 -13.16
CA THR A 5 23.66 -24.88 -13.34
C THR A 5 22.86 -24.43 -12.10
N LEU A 6 23.47 -24.42 -10.90
CA LEU A 6 22.85 -23.94 -9.66
C LEU A 6 22.68 -22.41 -9.63
N LEU A 7 23.57 -21.66 -10.29
CA LEU A 7 23.49 -20.19 -10.37
C LEU A 7 22.41 -19.70 -11.34
N ALA A 8 22.06 -20.50 -12.35
CA ALA A 8 21.05 -20.13 -13.35
C ALA A 8 19.60 -20.29 -12.85
N ALA A 9 19.37 -21.11 -11.81
CA ALA A 9 18.04 -21.33 -11.23
C ALA A 9 17.60 -20.25 -10.22
N ALA A 10 18.52 -19.38 -9.78
CA ALA A 10 18.25 -18.37 -8.75
C ALA A 10 17.75 -17.02 -9.30
N ALA A 11 17.75 -16.83 -10.63
CA ALA A 11 17.36 -15.57 -11.27
C ALA A 11 15.86 -15.49 -11.65
N ALA A 12 15.09 -16.54 -11.39
CA ALA A 12 13.70 -16.63 -11.79
C ALA A 12 12.77 -16.35 -10.59
N LEU A 13 11.89 -15.35 -10.74
CA LEU A 13 10.75 -14.99 -9.89
C LEU A 13 11.02 -14.07 -8.68
N SER A 14 11.33 -12.81 -8.95
CA SER A 14 10.92 -11.69 -8.08
C SER A 14 9.87 -10.84 -8.79
N VAL A 15 8.69 -11.41 -9.05
CA VAL A 15 7.51 -10.62 -9.42
C VAL A 15 6.96 -10.00 -8.15
N THR A 16 7.38 -8.78 -7.83
CA THR A 16 6.77 -7.99 -6.76
C THR A 16 5.39 -7.56 -7.22
N ALA A 17 4.35 -8.23 -6.72
CA ALA A 17 2.97 -7.79 -6.93
C ALA A 17 2.79 -6.42 -6.25
N CYS A 18 2.68 -5.36 -7.05
CA CYS A 18 2.38 -4.03 -6.54
C CYS A 18 0.94 -4.01 -6.01
N SER A 19 0.79 -3.97 -4.68
CA SER A 19 -0.50 -3.99 -3.98
C SER A 19 -0.97 -2.60 -3.52
N SER A 20 -0.11 -1.57 -3.69
CA SER A 20 -0.38 -0.16 -3.37
C SER A 20 -0.35 0.66 -4.66
N THR A 21 -1.15 1.73 -4.72
CA THR A 21 -1.11 2.70 -5.81
C THR A 21 0.13 3.59 -5.76
N GLY A 22 0.82 3.66 -4.62
CA GLY A 22 1.73 4.78 -4.34
C GLY A 22 0.95 6.03 -3.93
N VAL A 23 1.64 6.97 -3.27
CA VAL A 23 1.12 8.33 -3.05
C VAL A 23 1.00 9.07 -4.38
N THR A 24 -0.20 9.54 -4.68
CA THR A 24 -0.55 10.27 -5.90
C THR A 24 -1.10 11.65 -5.54
N PRO A 25 -0.58 12.75 -6.11
CA PRO A 25 -1.15 14.09 -5.88
C PRO A 25 -2.56 14.21 -6.47
N MET A 26 -3.41 14.97 -5.80
CA MET A 26 -4.77 15.34 -6.18
C MET A 26 -4.89 16.87 -6.34
N ASP A 27 -6.10 17.43 -6.28
CA ASP A 27 -6.32 18.87 -6.23
C ASP A 27 -6.05 19.48 -4.84
N ARG A 28 -5.83 20.80 -4.80
CA ARG A 28 -5.77 21.63 -3.58
C ARG A 28 -4.89 21.04 -2.47
N ASP A 29 -3.63 20.79 -2.81
CA ASP A 29 -2.58 20.28 -1.91
C ASP A 29 -2.92 18.96 -1.21
N THR A 30 -3.83 18.18 -1.80
CA THR A 30 -4.27 16.89 -1.29
C THR A 30 -3.55 15.77 -2.04
N TYR A 31 -3.30 14.67 -1.34
CA TYR A 31 -2.68 13.47 -1.87
C TYR A 31 -3.59 12.27 -1.58
N SER A 32 -3.47 11.21 -2.37
CA SER A 32 -4.18 9.96 -2.17
C SER A 32 -3.24 8.76 -2.19
N VAL A 33 -3.51 7.79 -1.33
CA VAL A 33 -2.89 6.47 -1.36
C VAL A 33 -3.97 5.42 -1.15
N SER A 34 -3.96 4.38 -1.98
CA SER A 34 -4.91 3.28 -1.90
C SER A 34 -4.19 1.94 -1.92
N LYS A 35 -4.65 1.00 -1.10
CA LYS A 35 -4.05 -0.32 -0.99
C LYS A 35 -5.10 -1.40 -0.83
N ARG A 36 -4.83 -2.55 -1.45
CA ARG A 36 -5.61 -3.78 -1.31
C ARG A 36 -4.81 -4.78 -0.47
N SER A 37 -5.48 -5.50 0.41
CA SER A 37 -4.87 -6.54 1.22
C SER A 37 -4.62 -7.78 0.39
N ALA A 38 -3.50 -8.46 0.67
CA ALA A 38 -3.22 -9.80 0.13
C ALA A 38 -3.99 -10.90 0.89
N GLN A 39 -4.62 -10.56 2.02
CA GLN A 39 -5.35 -11.51 2.84
C GLN A 39 -6.59 -12.02 2.11
N VAL A 40 -6.73 -13.35 2.07
CA VAL A 40 -7.87 -14.06 1.52
C VAL A 40 -8.78 -14.48 2.67
N GLY A 41 -10.09 -14.28 2.53
CA GLY A 41 -11.09 -14.62 3.55
C GLY A 41 -11.79 -13.39 4.13
N PHE A 42 -12.47 -13.58 5.26
CA PHE A 42 -13.22 -12.54 5.95
C PHE A 42 -12.39 -11.93 7.07
N GLY A 43 -12.44 -10.60 7.22
CA GLY A 43 -11.61 -9.92 8.21
C GLY A 43 -11.68 -8.39 8.08
N PRO A 44 -11.21 -7.68 9.11
CA PRO A 44 -11.20 -6.22 9.13
C PRO A 44 -10.13 -5.63 8.21
N ALA A 45 -10.35 -4.40 7.74
CA ALA A 45 -9.41 -3.67 6.91
C ALA A 45 -8.26 -2.98 7.69
N ASP A 46 -8.14 -3.19 9.01
CA ASP A 46 -7.24 -2.41 9.87
C ASP A 46 -5.77 -2.48 9.46
N GLY A 47 -5.29 -3.65 9.04
CA GLY A 47 -3.91 -3.79 8.54
C GLY A 47 -3.65 -2.94 7.29
N VAL A 48 -4.58 -2.95 6.34
CA VAL A 48 -4.42 -2.18 5.09
C VAL A 48 -4.59 -0.67 5.34
N LYS A 49 -5.42 -0.29 6.33
CA LYS A 49 -5.54 1.10 6.81
C LYS A 49 -4.24 1.57 7.45
N ALA A 50 -3.63 0.76 8.31
CA ALA A 50 -2.35 1.10 8.94
C ALA A 50 -1.24 1.28 7.88
N ASP A 51 -1.23 0.42 6.86
CA ASP A 51 -0.25 0.50 5.78
C ASP A 51 -0.34 1.80 4.97
N ILE A 52 -1.55 2.24 4.58
CA ILE A 52 -1.71 3.49 3.82
C ILE A 52 -1.36 4.72 4.67
N TYR A 53 -1.64 4.68 5.99
CA TYR A 53 -1.18 5.74 6.90
C TYR A 53 0.34 5.76 7.05
N LYS A 54 0.99 4.60 7.09
CA LYS A 54 2.46 4.53 7.12
C LYS A 54 3.05 5.17 5.86
N GLU A 55 2.51 4.83 4.68
CA GLU A 55 2.97 5.40 3.40
C GLU A 55 2.77 6.93 3.34
N ALA A 56 1.60 7.42 3.79
CA ALA A 56 1.32 8.85 3.87
C ALA A 56 2.27 9.58 4.85
N ASN A 57 2.55 8.97 6.01
CA ASN A 57 3.49 9.54 6.99
C ASN A 57 4.92 9.58 6.44
N GLU A 58 5.37 8.51 5.77
CA GLU A 58 6.67 8.47 5.10
C GLU A 58 6.78 9.50 3.98
N PHE A 59 5.67 9.84 3.32
CA PHE A 59 5.63 10.90 2.32
C PHE A 59 5.74 12.30 2.95
N CYS A 60 4.86 12.64 3.91
CA CYS A 60 4.88 13.97 4.53
C CYS A 60 6.16 14.24 5.35
N ALA A 61 6.75 13.20 5.95
CA ALA A 61 7.98 13.33 6.72
C ALA A 61 9.17 13.82 5.86
N ARG A 62 9.15 13.60 4.53
CA ARG A 62 10.20 14.11 3.62
C ARG A 62 10.23 15.64 3.56
N GLU A 63 9.11 16.29 3.87
CA GLU A 63 8.98 17.75 3.96
C GLU A 63 9.01 18.24 5.41
N GLY A 64 9.26 17.36 6.39
CA GLY A 64 9.19 17.71 7.82
C GLY A 64 7.76 17.99 8.32
N LYS A 65 6.74 17.55 7.58
CA LYS A 65 5.32 17.79 7.86
C LYS A 65 4.64 16.53 8.41
N LYS A 66 3.42 16.69 8.91
CA LYS A 66 2.58 15.60 9.42
C LYS A 66 1.37 15.36 8.52
N VAL A 67 0.85 14.14 8.57
CA VAL A 67 -0.38 13.77 7.86
C VAL A 67 -1.58 14.40 8.55
N GLU A 68 -2.37 15.15 7.78
CA GLU A 68 -3.75 15.52 8.10
C GLU A 68 -4.69 14.66 7.25
N THR A 69 -5.56 13.87 7.90
CA THR A 69 -6.57 13.06 7.19
C THR A 69 -7.66 13.95 6.63
N VAL A 70 -7.85 13.90 5.32
CA VAL A 70 -8.96 14.58 4.63
C VAL A 70 -10.15 13.65 4.48
N ASP A 71 -9.91 12.42 4.02
CA ASP A 71 -10.94 11.40 3.87
C ASP A 71 -10.33 10.01 4.03
N LEU A 72 -11.06 9.09 4.65
CA LEU A 72 -10.64 7.70 4.84
C LEU A 72 -11.77 6.76 4.50
N GLN A 73 -11.57 5.96 3.46
CA GLN A 73 -12.50 4.91 3.06
C GLN A 73 -11.84 3.56 3.29
N SER A 74 -12.60 2.60 3.82
CA SER A 74 -12.13 1.24 4.02
C SER A 74 -13.24 0.23 3.83
N THR A 75 -12.90 -0.88 3.20
CA THR A 75 -13.78 -2.01 2.95
C THR A 75 -13.17 -3.25 3.58
N ASN A 76 -13.91 -3.88 4.49
CA ASN A 76 -13.52 -5.16 5.09
C ASN A 76 -13.51 -6.26 4.03
N SER A 77 -12.70 -7.30 4.24
CA SER A 77 -12.70 -8.44 3.33
C SER A 77 -13.95 -9.31 3.54
N GLY A 78 -14.37 -9.97 2.46
CA GLY A 78 -15.49 -10.90 2.46
C GLY A 78 -15.42 -11.89 1.30
N PHE A 79 -16.52 -12.58 1.02
CA PHE A 79 -16.56 -13.60 -0.05
C PHE A 79 -16.05 -13.04 -1.37
N ALA A 80 -14.97 -13.63 -1.89
CA ALA A 80 -14.27 -13.23 -3.13
C ALA A 80 -13.86 -11.74 -3.20
N ARG A 81 -13.77 -11.03 -2.07
CA ARG A 81 -13.44 -9.61 -2.00
C ARG A 81 -12.41 -9.39 -0.90
N PRO A 82 -11.14 -9.10 -1.20
CA PRO A 82 -10.17 -8.76 -0.18
C PRO A 82 -10.41 -7.36 0.37
N ALA A 83 -9.85 -7.08 1.55
CA ALA A 83 -9.96 -5.78 2.18
C ALA A 83 -9.22 -4.72 1.36
N SER A 84 -9.69 -3.49 1.42
CA SER A 84 -9.04 -2.34 0.79
C SER A 84 -9.23 -1.08 1.62
N ALA A 85 -8.33 -0.13 1.48
CA ALA A 85 -8.51 1.20 2.04
C ALA A 85 -7.89 2.27 1.13
N SER A 86 -8.45 3.46 1.21
CA SER A 86 -8.05 4.65 0.47
C SER A 86 -8.03 5.83 1.44
N LEU A 87 -6.91 6.55 1.46
CA LEU A 87 -6.69 7.71 2.32
C LEU A 87 -6.42 8.91 1.41
N GLN A 88 -7.23 9.95 1.56
CA GLN A 88 -6.92 11.28 1.08
C GLN A 88 -6.36 12.09 2.25
N PHE A 89 -5.27 12.80 2.03
CA PHE A 89 -4.56 13.49 3.10
C PHE A 89 -3.83 14.74 2.59
N ARG A 90 -3.47 15.62 3.53
CA ARG A 90 -2.55 16.72 3.31
C ARG A 90 -1.31 16.57 4.17
N CYS A 91 -0.24 17.24 3.77
CA CYS A 91 0.93 17.41 4.61
C CYS A 91 0.89 18.82 5.21
N ILE A 92 0.78 18.91 6.54
CA ILE A 92 0.73 20.17 7.30
C ILE A 92 1.91 20.33 8.26
#